data_AF-A0A7W0W1E7-F1
#
_entry.id   AF-A0A7W0W1E7-F1
#
_cell.length_a   1.000
_cell.length_b   1.000
_cell.length_c   1.000
_cell.angle_alpha   90.00
_cell.angle_beta   90.00
_cell.angle_gamma   90.00
#
_symmetry.space_group_name_H-M   'P 1'
#
loop_
_entity.id
_entity.type
_entity.pdbx_description
1 polymer ?
#
loop_
_entity_poly.entity_id
_entity_poly.type
_entity_poly.pdbx_seq_one_letter_code
_entity_poly.pdbx_strand_id
1 'polypeptide(L)'
;MDINRAVSAIDAFVKTFESSGAKPVEVQVRPSGDDVNCIKIWVDLGSSKVDTGAWAKALEAAVKKSVSDASGFELAIRAEADAT
;
A
#
# COMPACT_ATOMS: atom_id res chain seq x y z
N MET A 1 15.25 12.29 -3.29
CA MET A 1 14.70 10.92 -3.36
C MET A 1 13.76 10.87 -4.54
N ASP A 2 14.00 9.95 -5.48
CA ASP A 2 13.14 9.78 -6.66
C ASP A 2 11.84 9.08 -6.28
N ILE A 3 10.70 9.75 -6.48
CA ILE A 3 9.37 9.19 -6.17
C ILE A 3 9.11 7.87 -6.92
N ASN A 4 9.64 7.73 -8.13
CA ASN A 4 9.55 6.49 -8.91
C ASN A 4 10.27 5.33 -8.22
N ARG A 5 11.40 5.59 -7.55
CA ARG A 5 12.12 4.56 -6.79
C ARG A 5 11.34 4.15 -5.55
N ALA A 6 10.74 5.12 -4.85
CA ALA A 6 9.87 4.84 -3.70
C ALA A 6 8.65 4.01 -4.12
N VAL A 7 7.99 4.37 -5.23
CA VAL A 7 6.85 3.63 -5.80
C VAL A 7 7.21 2.18 -6.10
N SER A 8 8.33 1.92 -6.78
CA SER A 8 8.76 0.55 -7.07
C SER A 8 9.10 -0.26 -5.81
N ALA A 9 9.72 0.37 -4.80
CA ALA A 9 10.03 -0.30 -3.54
C ALA A 9 8.75 -0.64 -2.75
N ILE A 10 7.79 0.28 -2.70
CA ILE A 10 6.49 0.07 -2.08
C ILE A 10 5.73 -1.04 -2.81
N ASP A 11 5.66 -1.01 -4.15
CA ASP A 11 4.97 -2.04 -4.95
C ASP A 11 5.52 -3.44 -4.65
N ALA A 12 6.84 -3.60 -4.65
CA ALA A 12 7.48 -4.87 -4.33
C ALA A 12 7.18 -5.32 -2.89
N PHE A 13 7.20 -4.39 -1.93
CA PHE A 13 6.89 -4.68 -0.53
C PHE A 13 5.43 -5.12 -0.35
N VAL A 14 4.47 -4.32 -0.87
CA VAL A 14 3.04 -4.55 -0.71
C VAL A 14 2.64 -5.91 -1.29
N LYS A 15 3.17 -6.31 -2.45
CA LYS A 15 2.90 -7.64 -3.07
C LYS A 15 3.29 -8.82 -2.19
N THR A 16 4.23 -8.63 -1.26
CA THR A 16 4.67 -9.65 -0.30
C THR A 16 4.06 -9.47 1.09
N PHE A 17 3.35 -8.37 1.32
CA PHE A 17 2.79 -8.04 2.62
C PHE A 17 1.54 -8.89 2.88
N GLU A 18 1.58 -9.64 3.96
CA GLU A 18 0.45 -10.42 4.46
C GLU A 18 0.11 -9.92 5.86
N SER A 19 -1.15 -9.61 6.09
CA SER A 19 -1.63 -9.18 7.39
C SER A 19 -3.01 -9.76 7.65
N SER A 20 -3.22 -10.23 8.88
CA SER A 20 -4.48 -10.84 9.31
C SER A 20 -4.94 -12.01 8.42
N GLY A 21 -4.00 -12.72 7.79
CA GLY A 21 -4.29 -13.83 6.87
C GLY A 21 -4.81 -13.42 5.49
N ALA A 22 -4.83 -12.12 5.16
CA ALA A 22 -5.13 -11.64 3.82
C ALA A 22 -3.86 -11.23 3.09
N LYS A 23 -3.76 -11.75 1.86
CA LYS A 23 -2.72 -11.40 0.91
C LYS A 23 -3.32 -10.56 -0.23
N PRO A 24 -2.63 -9.52 -0.69
CA PRO A 24 -3.05 -8.76 -1.86
C PRO A 24 -3.14 -9.66 -3.10
N VAL A 25 -4.27 -9.54 -3.80
CA VAL A 25 -4.55 -10.16 -5.10
C VAL A 25 -4.06 -9.24 -6.20
N GLU A 26 -4.44 -7.95 -6.12
CA GLU A 26 -3.96 -6.92 -7.03
C GLU A 26 -3.39 -5.73 -6.23
N VAL A 27 -2.31 -5.15 -6.76
CA VAL A 27 -1.64 -3.99 -6.15
C VAL A 27 -1.36 -2.97 -7.25
N GLN A 28 -1.73 -1.73 -6.98
CA GLN A 28 -1.39 -0.60 -7.83
C GLN A 28 -0.79 0.51 -6.98
N VAL A 29 0.48 0.82 -7.21
CA VAL A 29 1.17 1.94 -6.55
C VAL A 29 1.50 2.98 -7.60
N ARG A 30 1.08 4.22 -7.37
CA ARG A 30 1.35 5.34 -8.29
C ARG A 30 1.63 6.62 -7.52
N PRO A 31 2.51 7.50 -8.03
CA PRO A 31 2.60 8.85 -7.51
C PRO A 31 1.28 9.59 -7.77
N SER A 32 0.92 10.51 -6.87
CA SER A 32 -0.20 11.41 -7.12
C SER A 32 0.18 12.38 -8.25
N GLY A 33 -0.71 12.56 -9.23
CA GLY A 33 -0.50 13.53 -10.30
C GLY A 33 -0.62 14.98 -9.84
N ASP A 34 -1.41 15.21 -8.78
CA ASP A 34 -1.68 16.52 -8.21
C ASP A 34 -0.70 16.90 -7.09
N ASP A 35 -0.16 15.90 -6.38
CA ASP A 35 0.68 16.08 -5.19
C ASP A 35 2.01 15.33 -5.34
N VAL A 36 3.08 16.08 -5.58
CA VAL A 36 4.44 15.51 -5.77
C VAL A 36 5.00 14.81 -4.54
N ASN A 37 4.40 15.02 -3.37
CA ASN A 37 4.78 14.38 -2.10
C ASN A 37 3.81 13.28 -1.67
N CYS A 38 2.84 12.89 -2.52
CA CYS A 38 1.85 11.87 -2.18
C CYS A 38 1.98 10.64 -3.09
N ILE A 39 1.93 9.45 -2.48
CA ILE A 39 1.91 8.17 -3.19
C ILE A 39 0.58 7.50 -2.89
N LYS A 40 -0.18 7.22 -3.96
CA LYS A 40 -1.45 6.51 -3.92
C LYS A 40 -1.21 5.02 -4.06
N ILE A 41 -1.69 4.26 -3.08
CA ILE A 41 -1.57 2.80 -3.02
C ILE A 41 -2.98 2.25 -3.00
N TRP A 42 -3.30 1.47 -4.02
CA TRP A 42 -4.55 0.73 -4.11
C TRP A 42 -4.25 -0.76 -4.02
N VAL A 43 -5.01 -1.46 -3.19
CA VAL A 43 -4.85 -2.89 -2.96
C VAL A 43 -6.21 -3.57 -2.99
N ASP A 44 -6.30 -4.61 -3.81
CA ASP A 44 -7.41 -5.55 -3.77
C ASP A 44 -7.01 -6.79 -2.98
N LEU A 45 -7.85 -7.16 -2.00
CA LEU A 45 -7.68 -8.34 -1.15
C LEU A 45 -8.60 -9.48 -1.58
N GLY A 46 -9.30 -9.37 -2.72
CA GLY A 46 -10.28 -10.32 -3.21
C GLY A 46 -11.38 -10.64 -2.19
N SER A 47 -11.80 -11.91 -2.12
CA SER A 47 -12.85 -12.39 -1.20
C SER A 47 -12.42 -12.51 0.28
N SER A 48 -11.42 -11.74 0.71
CA SER A 48 -10.94 -11.77 2.09
C SER A 48 -11.94 -11.10 3.04
N LYS A 49 -12.27 -11.73 4.16
CA LYS A 49 -13.16 -11.16 5.20
C LYS A 49 -12.43 -10.26 6.21
N VAL A 50 -11.32 -9.66 5.80
CA VAL A 50 -10.50 -8.82 6.69
C VAL A 50 -11.04 -7.41 6.77
N ASP A 51 -10.80 -6.76 7.90
CA ASP A 51 -11.06 -5.33 8.05
C ASP A 51 -10.05 -4.55 7.20
N THR A 52 -10.51 -4.04 6.05
CA THR A 52 -9.66 -3.34 5.08
C THR A 52 -9.04 -2.06 5.67
N GLY A 53 -9.74 -1.39 6.60
CA GLY A 53 -9.23 -0.20 7.30
C GLY A 53 -8.05 -0.53 8.22
N ALA A 54 -8.16 -1.59 9.01
CA ALA A 54 -7.08 -2.09 9.86
C ALA A 54 -5.92 -2.62 9.04
N TRP A 55 -6.21 -3.34 7.95
CA TRP A 55 -5.19 -3.83 7.03
C TRP A 55 -4.41 -2.69 6.37
N ALA A 56 -5.10 -1.65 5.89
CA ALA A 56 -4.47 -0.47 5.30
C ALA A 56 -3.57 0.27 6.31
N LYS A 57 -4.01 0.42 7.56
CA LYS A 57 -3.19 1.01 8.64
C LYS A 57 -1.95 0.16 8.96
N ALA A 58 -2.11 -1.17 8.99
CA ALA A 58 -0.99 -2.09 9.20
C ALA A 58 0.03 -1.98 8.05
N LEU A 59 -0.46 -1.91 6.80
CA LEU A 59 0.38 -1.70 5.64
C LEU A 59 1.11 -0.36 5.71
N GLU A 60 0.43 0.74 6.06
CA GLU A 60 1.06 2.06 6.19
C GLU A 60 2.24 2.04 7.17
N ALA A 61 2.00 1.47 8.37
CA ALA A 61 3.03 1.35 9.39
C ALA A 61 4.20 0.47 8.93
N ALA A 62 3.91 -0.63 8.23
CA ALA A 62 4.92 -1.55 7.71
C ALA A 62 5.76 -0.91 6.59
N VAL A 63 5.12 -0.18 5.67
CA VAL A 63 5.79 0.56 4.60
C VAL A 63 6.67 1.66 5.19
N LYS A 64 6.16 2.48 6.12
CA LYS A 64 6.95 3.53 6.79
C LYS A 64 8.15 2.98 7.56
N LYS A 65 8.03 1.76 8.11
CA LYS A 65 9.10 1.10 8.85
C LYS A 65 10.16 0.44 7.94
N SER A 66 9.73 -0.21 6.87
CA SER A 66 10.59 -1.04 6.02
C SER A 66 11.12 -0.32 4.78
N VAL A 67 10.40 0.69 4.29
CA VAL A 67 10.73 1.45 3.10
C VAL A 67 11.15 2.86 3.51
N SER A 68 12.44 3.03 3.79
CA SER A 68 13.02 4.35 4.14
C SER A 68 12.76 5.39 3.06
N ASP A 69 12.72 4.99 1.79
CA ASP A 69 12.38 5.86 0.65
C ASP A 69 10.94 6.40 0.71
N ALA A 70 10.02 5.75 1.44
CA ALA A 70 8.64 6.19 1.61
C ALA A 70 8.45 7.17 2.79
N SER A 71 9.46 7.32 3.66
CA SER A 71 9.34 8.09 4.91
C SER A 71 9.13 9.60 4.70
N GLY A 72 9.48 10.12 3.52
CA GLY A 72 9.27 11.52 3.15
C GLY A 72 7.98 11.80 2.36
N PHE A 73 7.18 10.77 2.08
CA PHE A 73 5.98 10.89 1.26
C PHE A 73 4.72 10.58 2.08
N GLU A 74 3.64 11.30 1.77
CA GLU A 74 2.31 10.97 2.26
C GLU A 74 1.80 9.72 1.53
N LEU A 75 1.24 8.76 2.26
CA LEU A 75 0.76 7.50 1.71
C LEU A 75 -0.77 7.47 1.77
N ALA A 76 -1.42 7.55 0.61
CA ALA A 76 -2.86 7.39 0.50
C ALA A 76 -3.19 5.93 0.17
N ILE A 77 -3.47 5.13 1.20
CA ILE A 77 -3.74 3.70 1.08
C ILE A 77 -5.24 3.43 1.03
N ARG A 78 -5.69 2.76 -0.03
CA ARG A 78 -7.04 2.22 -0.17
C ARG A 78 -6.96 0.71 -0.34
N ALA A 79 -7.52 -0.01 0.63
CA ALA A 79 -7.68 -1.45 0.55
C ALA A 79 -9.16 -1.78 0.29
N GLU A 80 -9.41 -2.68 -0.65
CA GLU A 80 -10.74 -3.18 -0.99
C GLU A 80 -10.76 -4.70 -0.83
N ALA A 81 -11.91 -5.22 -0.41
CA ALA A 81 -12.16 -6.65 -0.32
C ALA A 81 -13.59 -6.89 -0.77
N ASP A 82 -13.79 -7.80 -1.71
CA ASP A 82 -15.12 -8.18 -2.18
C ASP A 82 -15.76 -9.10 -1.13
N ALA A 83 -16.66 -8.55 -0.34
CA ALA A 83 -17.39 -9.33 0.65
C ALA A 83 -18.48 -10.15 -0.07
N THR A 84 -18.10 -11.26 -0.70
CA THR A 84 -19.05 -12.26 -1.21
C THR A 84 -19.62 -13.14 -0.09
#